data_AF-A0A821V3J2-F1
#
_entry.id   AF-A0A821V3J2-F1
#
_cell.length_a   1.000
_cell.length_b   1.000
_cell.length_c   1.000
_cell.angle_alpha   90.00
_cell.angle_beta   90.00
_cell.angle_gamma   90.00
#
_symmetry.space_group_name_H-M   'P 1'
#
loop_
_entity.id
_entity.type
_entity.pdbx_description
1 polymer ?
#
loop_
_entity_poly.entity_id
_entity_poly.type
_entity_poly.pdbx_seq_one_letter_code
_entity_poly.pdbx_strand_id
1 'polypeptide(L)'
;EELERNNFHAELIKKNPDERERIAYSHIIQRFTTALTIPDQKVELNSASKLFREAKNDTVAQLIDEETRLIIKQDELEKKLYNVQLKGLSLVDTLEAILINYEKDADTLRKDFNLNDKRYWWIKIQAYAKKNAWAQLLEFGKKPASPIGYEPFIDVCIRSQRLDEARRFLDRSIYSSKLDEERLPFMFAKVQMADEAINSAIKLKSMEALHFIEAKCQLSEANSTRIRQAREKIQEYDDNPLKNVFKIFNRGNRADE
;
A
#
# COMPACT_ATOMS: atom_id res chain seq x y z
N GLU A 1 -12.05 3.56 -57.33
CA GLU A 1 -11.72 4.83 -56.64
C GLU A 1 -11.94 4.85 -55.13
N GLU A 2 -13.16 4.74 -54.59
CA GLU A 2 -13.40 4.77 -53.13
C GLU A 2 -12.92 3.48 -52.43
N LEU A 3 -13.19 2.33 -53.04
CA LEU A 3 -12.66 1.02 -52.60
C LEU A 3 -11.12 0.95 -52.68
N GLU A 4 -10.51 1.57 -53.69
CA GLU A 4 -9.06 1.61 -53.87
C GLU A 4 -8.40 2.59 -52.91
N ARG A 5 -9.02 3.74 -52.61
CA ARG A 5 -8.59 4.64 -51.53
C ARG A 5 -8.68 3.97 -50.16
N ASN A 6 -9.75 3.23 -49.90
CA ASN A 6 -9.91 2.48 -48.66
C ASN A 6 -8.87 1.34 -48.55
N ASN A 7 -8.58 0.64 -49.65
CA ASN A 7 -7.51 -0.36 -49.69
C ASN A 7 -6.12 0.26 -49.53
N PHE A 8 -5.85 1.41 -50.16
CA PHE A 8 -4.58 2.12 -50.04
C PHE A 8 -4.37 2.67 -48.63
N HIS A 9 -5.40 3.24 -47.99
CA HIS A 9 -5.32 3.64 -46.59
C HIS A 9 -5.12 2.44 -45.67
N ALA A 10 -5.81 1.33 -45.89
CA ALA A 10 -5.61 0.08 -45.15
C ALA A 10 -4.19 -0.49 -45.33
N GLU A 11 -3.60 -0.35 -46.53
CA GLU A 11 -2.20 -0.70 -46.78
C GLU A 11 -1.21 0.28 -46.13
N LEU A 12 -1.52 1.57 -46.08
CA LEU A 12 -0.72 2.59 -45.42
C LEU A 12 -0.70 2.39 -43.90
N ILE A 13 -1.86 2.10 -43.32
CA ILE A 13 -2.04 1.67 -41.93
C ILE A 13 -1.26 0.37 -41.69
N LYS A 14 -1.21 -0.54 -42.68
CA LYS A 14 -0.37 -1.74 -42.58
C LYS A 14 1.13 -1.47 -42.64
N LYS A 15 1.59 -0.33 -43.17
CA LYS A 15 3.01 -0.02 -43.32
C LYS A 15 3.56 0.88 -42.22
N ASN A 16 2.73 1.71 -41.59
CA ASN A 16 3.18 2.70 -40.61
C ASN A 16 2.73 2.33 -39.18
N PRO A 17 3.65 1.99 -38.26
CA PRO A 17 3.32 1.67 -36.87
C PRO A 17 2.65 2.84 -36.13
N ASP A 18 3.09 4.08 -36.38
CA ASP A 18 2.52 5.28 -35.74
C ASP A 18 1.03 5.50 -36.08
N GLU A 19 0.62 5.15 -37.31
CA GLU A 19 -0.78 5.29 -37.74
C GLU A 19 -1.66 4.21 -37.12
N ARG A 20 -1.13 3.00 -36.91
CA ARG A 20 -1.83 1.91 -36.19
C ARG A 20 -2.08 2.28 -34.74
N GLU A 21 -1.08 2.84 -34.06
CA GLU A 21 -1.23 3.29 -32.68
C GLU A 21 -2.29 4.37 -32.58
N ARG A 22 -2.32 5.34 -33.51
CA ARG A 22 -3.37 6.38 -33.55
C ARG A 22 -4.78 5.80 -33.65
N ILE A 23 -4.99 4.82 -34.54
CA ILE A 23 -6.29 4.16 -34.69
C ILE A 23 -6.62 3.35 -33.43
N ALA A 24 -5.64 2.66 -32.85
CA ALA A 24 -5.83 1.92 -31.60
C ALA A 24 -6.24 2.87 -30.44
N TYR A 25 -5.64 4.05 -30.35
CA TYR A 25 -6.06 5.09 -29.41
C TYR A 25 -7.48 5.60 -29.69
N SER A 26 -7.91 5.72 -30.95
CA SER A 26 -9.30 6.12 -31.25
C SER A 26 -10.33 5.12 -30.73
N HIS A 27 -10.05 3.81 -30.83
CA HIS A 27 -10.91 2.76 -30.25
C HIS A 27 -10.99 2.87 -28.72
N ILE A 28 -9.86 3.17 -28.05
CA ILE A 28 -9.84 3.42 -26.60
C ILE A 28 -10.67 4.66 -26.26
N ILE A 29 -10.51 5.77 -26.99
CA ILE A 29 -11.26 7.01 -26.75
C ILE A 29 -12.75 6.77 -26.94
N GLN A 30 -13.14 6.07 -28.01
CA GLN A 30 -14.54 5.77 -28.32
C GLN A 30 -15.25 5.04 -27.17
N ARG A 31 -14.54 4.12 -26.48
CA ARG A 31 -15.04 3.47 -25.26
C ARG A 31 -15.39 4.47 -24.16
N PHE A 32 -14.57 5.50 -23.94
CA PHE A 32 -14.77 6.47 -22.85
C PHE A 32 -15.75 7.59 -23.21
N THR A 33 -15.86 7.96 -24.49
CA THR A 33 -16.71 9.07 -24.94
C THR A 33 -18.14 8.64 -25.24
N THR A 34 -18.37 7.34 -25.45
CA THR A 34 -19.66 6.80 -25.90
C THR A 34 -20.23 5.89 -24.83
N ALA A 35 -21.54 5.99 -24.57
CA ALA A 35 -22.25 5.10 -23.64
C ALA A 35 -22.44 3.70 -24.25
N LEU A 36 -21.34 2.97 -24.46
CA LEU A 36 -21.34 1.63 -25.06
C LEU A 36 -21.76 0.56 -24.05
N THR A 37 -22.45 -0.46 -24.54
CA THR A 37 -22.73 -1.67 -23.76
C THR A 37 -21.44 -2.48 -23.55
N ILE A 38 -21.41 -3.37 -22.56
CA ILE A 38 -20.22 -4.18 -22.26
C ILE A 38 -19.76 -5.03 -23.46
N PRO A 39 -20.66 -5.69 -24.23
CA PRO A 39 -20.26 -6.35 -25.49
C PRO A 39 -19.58 -5.40 -26.48
N ASP A 40 -20.10 -4.19 -26.66
CA ASP A 40 -19.54 -3.22 -27.61
C ASP A 40 -18.18 -2.69 -27.12
N GLN A 41 -18.06 -2.38 -25.82
CA GLN A 41 -16.78 -2.00 -25.22
C GLN A 41 -15.71 -3.08 -25.42
N LYS A 42 -16.08 -4.35 -25.30
CA LYS A 42 -15.18 -5.48 -25.55
C LYS A 42 -14.73 -5.53 -27.01
N VAL A 43 -15.61 -5.24 -27.97
CA VAL A 43 -15.26 -5.19 -29.40
C VAL A 43 -14.24 -4.09 -29.67
N GLU A 44 -14.46 -2.89 -29.13
CA GLU A 44 -13.52 -1.77 -29.27
C GLU A 44 -12.15 -2.07 -28.66
N LEU A 45 -12.11 -2.60 -27.44
CA LEU A 45 -10.85 -2.93 -26.76
C LEU A 45 -10.09 -4.06 -27.46
N ASN A 46 -10.76 -5.11 -27.93
CA ASN A 46 -10.10 -6.17 -28.69
C ASN A 46 -9.51 -5.64 -30.01
N SER A 47 -10.20 -4.69 -30.66
CA SER A 47 -9.71 -4.05 -31.88
C SER A 47 -8.47 -3.21 -31.59
N ALA A 48 -8.48 -2.43 -30.50
CA ALA A 48 -7.32 -1.68 -30.03
C ALA A 48 -6.13 -2.61 -29.69
N SER A 49 -6.35 -3.67 -28.91
CA SER A 49 -5.30 -4.65 -28.53
C SER A 49 -4.65 -5.28 -29.76
N LYS A 50 -5.44 -5.70 -30.75
CA LYS A 50 -4.94 -6.23 -32.01
C LYS A 50 -4.04 -5.22 -32.74
N LEU A 51 -4.49 -3.97 -32.85
CA LEU A 51 -3.73 -2.92 -33.53
C LEU A 51 -2.42 -2.58 -32.80
N PHE A 52 -2.40 -2.56 -31.47
CA PHE A 52 -1.16 -2.36 -30.70
C PHE A 52 -0.16 -3.51 -30.88
N ARG A 53 -0.64 -4.77 -30.94
CA ARG A 53 0.23 -5.92 -31.26
C ARG A 53 0.80 -5.81 -32.67
N GLU A 54 -0.01 -5.41 -33.65
CA GLU A 54 0.44 -5.16 -35.03
C GLU A 54 1.44 -3.99 -35.10
N ALA A 55 1.33 -2.99 -34.22
CA ALA A 55 2.28 -1.90 -34.05
C ALA A 55 3.56 -2.28 -33.27
N LYS A 56 3.67 -3.53 -32.80
CA LYS A 56 4.76 -4.04 -31.94
C LYS A 56 4.81 -3.39 -30.54
N ASN A 57 3.67 -2.92 -30.04
CA ASN A 57 3.51 -2.39 -28.69
C ASN A 57 2.77 -3.39 -27.80
N ASP A 58 3.42 -4.53 -27.53
CA ASP A 58 2.84 -5.63 -26.77
C ASP A 58 2.48 -5.24 -25.34
N THR A 59 3.23 -4.31 -24.74
CA THR A 59 2.97 -3.76 -23.41
C THR A 59 1.59 -3.13 -23.31
N VAL A 60 1.23 -2.26 -24.26
CA VAL A 60 -0.08 -1.59 -24.25
C VAL A 60 -1.19 -2.58 -24.58
N ALA A 61 -0.97 -3.50 -25.52
CA ALA A 61 -1.93 -4.55 -25.82
C ALA A 61 -2.26 -5.43 -24.59
N GLN A 62 -1.24 -5.82 -23.81
CA GLN A 62 -1.43 -6.58 -22.57
C GLN A 62 -2.28 -5.81 -21.55
N LEU A 63 -2.04 -4.51 -21.37
CA LEU A 63 -2.84 -3.68 -20.46
C LEU A 63 -4.31 -3.59 -20.91
N ILE A 64 -4.56 -3.52 -22.23
CA ILE A 64 -5.92 -3.52 -22.79
C ILE A 64 -6.61 -4.88 -22.58
N ASP A 65 -5.88 -5.98 -22.71
CA ASP A 65 -6.41 -7.32 -22.46
C ASP A 65 -6.78 -7.50 -20.97
N GLU A 66 -5.95 -6.99 -20.05
CA GLU A 66 -6.24 -6.97 -18.61
C GLU A 66 -7.47 -6.13 -18.28
N GLU A 67 -7.59 -4.95 -18.89
CA GLU A 67 -8.74 -4.07 -18.74
C GLU A 67 -10.02 -4.71 -19.29
N THR A 68 -9.95 -5.35 -20.45
CA THR A 68 -11.08 -6.10 -21.04
C THR A 68 -11.54 -7.21 -20.09
N ARG A 69 -10.60 -7.93 -19.48
CA ARG A 69 -10.90 -8.96 -18.48
C ARG A 69 -11.56 -8.36 -17.24
N LEU A 70 -11.12 -7.19 -16.77
CA LEU A 70 -11.68 -6.52 -15.60
C LEU A 70 -13.14 -6.11 -15.83
N ILE A 71 -13.46 -5.49 -16.96
CA ILE A 71 -14.83 -5.06 -17.29
C ILE A 71 -15.80 -6.25 -17.30
N ILE A 72 -15.38 -7.38 -17.89
CA ILE A 72 -16.19 -8.61 -17.89
C ILE A 72 -16.44 -9.10 -16.46
N LYS A 73 -15.40 -9.10 -15.61
CA LYS A 73 -15.54 -9.47 -14.20
C LYS A 73 -16.41 -8.52 -13.41
N GLN A 74 -16.34 -7.21 -13.65
CA GLN A 74 -17.21 -6.22 -13.03
C GLN A 74 -18.68 -6.48 -13.39
N ASP A 75 -18.99 -6.78 -14.65
CA ASP A 75 -20.37 -7.09 -15.08
C ASP A 75 -20.89 -8.41 -14.48
N GLU A 76 -20.04 -9.45 -14.40
CA GLU A 76 -20.37 -10.69 -13.69
C GLU A 76 -20.69 -10.44 -12.21
N LEU A 77 -19.87 -9.60 -11.54
CA LEU A 77 -20.05 -9.25 -10.14
C LEU A 77 -21.30 -8.40 -9.92
N GLU A 78 -21.59 -7.41 -10.76
CA GLU A 78 -22.82 -6.60 -10.67
C GLU A 78 -24.09 -7.43 -10.85
N LYS A 79 -24.05 -8.49 -11.68
CA LYS A 79 -25.18 -9.43 -11.83
C LYS A 79 -25.35 -10.35 -10.63
N LYS A 80 -24.25 -10.72 -9.99
CA LYS A 80 -24.21 -11.66 -8.86
C LYS A 80 -24.51 -10.99 -7.52
N LEU A 81 -24.00 -9.78 -7.32
CA LEU A 81 -24.00 -9.08 -6.03
C LEU A 81 -25.08 -7.99 -6.04
N TYR A 82 -25.73 -7.81 -4.89
CA TYR A 82 -26.81 -6.82 -4.77
C TYR A 82 -26.24 -5.42 -4.47
N ASN A 83 -26.78 -4.41 -5.15
CA ASN A 83 -26.52 -2.99 -4.86
C ASN A 83 -25.03 -2.59 -4.96
N VAL A 84 -24.33 -3.10 -5.97
CA VAL A 84 -22.95 -2.70 -6.31
C VAL A 84 -22.90 -2.04 -7.69
N GLN A 85 -22.06 -1.02 -7.82
CA GLN A 85 -21.74 -0.35 -9.08
C GLN A 85 -20.22 -0.37 -9.23
N LEU A 86 -19.74 -1.15 -10.19
CA LEU A 86 -18.33 -1.50 -10.36
C LEU A 86 -17.80 -1.10 -11.73
N LYS A 87 -18.66 -0.93 -12.73
CA LYS A 87 -18.27 -0.57 -14.09
C LYS A 87 -17.41 0.70 -14.13
N GLY A 88 -16.26 0.59 -14.79
CA GLY A 88 -15.33 1.72 -15.00
C GLY A 88 -14.43 2.03 -13.81
N LEU A 89 -14.58 1.31 -12.69
CA LEU A 89 -13.65 1.39 -11.57
C LEU A 89 -12.32 0.72 -11.92
N SER A 90 -11.23 1.19 -11.33
CA SER A 90 -9.96 0.44 -11.37
C SER A 90 -10.10 -0.90 -10.63
N LEU A 91 -9.17 -1.84 -10.84
CA LEU A 91 -9.14 -3.09 -10.06
C LEU A 91 -9.12 -2.81 -8.55
N VAL A 92 -8.35 -1.80 -8.12
CA VAL A 92 -8.25 -1.42 -6.71
C VAL A 92 -9.58 -0.89 -6.19
N ASP A 93 -10.21 0.03 -6.92
CA ASP A 93 -11.49 0.62 -6.50
C ASP A 93 -12.61 -0.42 -6.53
N THR A 94 -12.56 -1.37 -7.48
CA THR A 94 -13.48 -2.52 -7.54
C THR A 94 -13.34 -3.38 -6.28
N LEU A 95 -12.10 -3.71 -5.88
CA LEU A 95 -11.84 -4.45 -4.64
C LEU A 95 -12.34 -3.67 -3.42
N GLU A 96 -12.02 -2.36 -3.31
CA GLU A 96 -12.48 -1.53 -2.19
C GLU A 96 -14.03 -1.46 -2.10
N ALA A 97 -14.72 -1.41 -3.24
CA ALA A 97 -16.18 -1.33 -3.30
C ALA A 97 -16.88 -2.58 -2.76
N ILE A 98 -16.34 -3.77 -3.05
CA ILE A 98 -16.96 -5.04 -2.65
C ILE A 98 -16.43 -5.60 -1.33
N LEU A 99 -15.25 -5.17 -0.86
CA LEU A 99 -14.56 -5.79 0.27
C LEU A 99 -15.38 -5.87 1.56
N ILE A 100 -16.17 -4.83 1.86
CA ILE A 100 -16.91 -4.71 3.12
C ILE A 100 -18.03 -5.74 3.23
N ASN A 101 -18.77 -5.94 2.13
CA ASN A 101 -19.98 -6.75 2.12
C ASN A 101 -19.75 -8.13 1.49
N TYR A 102 -18.72 -8.27 0.66
CA TYR A 102 -18.47 -9.43 -0.20
C TYR A 102 -16.98 -9.81 -0.19
N GLU A 103 -16.39 -9.99 1.00
CA GLU A 103 -14.95 -10.27 1.17
C GLU A 103 -14.46 -11.51 0.39
N LYS A 104 -15.28 -12.57 0.28
CA LYS A 104 -14.94 -13.79 -0.48
C LYS A 104 -14.82 -13.53 -1.98
N ASP A 105 -15.68 -12.67 -2.52
CA ASP A 105 -15.64 -12.26 -3.92
C ASP A 105 -14.43 -11.36 -4.18
N ALA A 106 -14.10 -10.46 -3.23
CA ALA A 106 -12.88 -9.66 -3.28
C ALA A 106 -11.61 -10.54 -3.29
N ASP A 107 -11.55 -11.56 -2.43
CA ASP A 107 -10.42 -12.49 -2.37
C ASP A 107 -10.29 -13.32 -3.66
N THR A 108 -11.41 -13.65 -4.30
CA THR A 108 -11.43 -14.35 -5.60
C THR A 108 -10.94 -13.43 -6.70
N LEU A 109 -11.45 -12.20 -6.79
CA LEU A 109 -11.01 -11.20 -7.76
C LEU A 109 -9.51 -10.88 -7.61
N ARG A 110 -9.03 -10.79 -6.36
CA ARG A 110 -7.59 -10.64 -6.06
C ARG A 110 -6.75 -11.77 -6.67
N LYS A 111 -7.21 -13.02 -6.55
CA LYS A 111 -6.50 -14.19 -7.10
C LYS A 111 -6.55 -14.20 -8.62
N ASP A 112 -7.70 -13.89 -9.20
CA ASP A 112 -7.89 -13.84 -10.66
C ASP A 112 -6.90 -12.88 -11.33
N PHE A 113 -6.65 -11.73 -10.71
CA PHE A 113 -5.72 -10.71 -11.20
C PHE A 113 -4.30 -10.83 -10.62
N ASN A 114 -3.97 -11.95 -9.94
CA ASN A 114 -2.65 -12.21 -9.38
C ASN A 114 -2.09 -11.07 -8.52
N LEU A 115 -2.97 -10.34 -7.80
CA LEU A 115 -2.52 -9.19 -7.03
C LEU A 115 -1.68 -9.66 -5.84
N ASN A 116 -0.50 -9.08 -5.68
CA ASN A 116 0.44 -9.42 -4.61
C ASN A 116 -0.24 -9.28 -3.22
N ASP A 117 -0.02 -10.25 -2.34
CA ASP A 117 -0.55 -10.25 -0.97
C ASP A 117 -0.23 -8.94 -0.23
N LYS A 118 1.01 -8.43 -0.32
CA LYS A 118 1.37 -7.17 0.36
C LYS A 118 0.49 -6.01 -0.11
N ARG A 119 0.26 -5.90 -1.43
CA ARG A 119 -0.59 -4.86 -2.01
C ARG A 119 -2.03 -5.01 -1.56
N TYR A 120 -2.54 -6.24 -1.55
CA TYR A 120 -3.91 -6.52 -1.14
C TYR A 120 -4.16 -6.20 0.34
N TRP A 121 -3.20 -6.52 1.22
CA TRP A 121 -3.29 -6.13 2.63
C TRP A 121 -3.40 -4.62 2.82
N TRP A 122 -2.61 -3.83 2.08
CA TRP A 122 -2.74 -2.37 2.08
C TRP A 122 -4.13 -1.92 1.65
N ILE A 123 -4.66 -2.47 0.56
CA ILE A 123 -6.01 -2.15 0.07
C ILE A 123 -7.06 -2.46 1.15
N LYS A 124 -6.98 -3.63 1.80
CA LYS A 124 -7.93 -4.01 2.84
C LYS A 124 -7.92 -3.04 4.02
N ILE A 125 -6.74 -2.68 4.51
CA ILE A 125 -6.59 -1.75 5.64
C ILE A 125 -7.18 -0.39 5.29
N GLN A 126 -6.86 0.15 4.11
CA GLN A 126 -7.38 1.44 3.67
C GLN A 126 -8.90 1.39 3.44
N ALA A 127 -9.41 0.33 2.83
CA ALA A 127 -10.85 0.15 2.58
C ALA A 127 -11.66 0.08 3.88
N TYR A 128 -11.24 -0.77 4.84
CA TYR A 128 -11.91 -0.85 6.14
C TYR A 128 -11.87 0.49 6.87
N ALA A 129 -10.75 1.21 6.83
CA ALA A 129 -10.64 2.53 7.44
C ALA A 129 -11.56 3.57 6.77
N LYS A 130 -11.52 3.68 5.44
CA LYS A 130 -12.37 4.61 4.65
C LYS A 130 -13.86 4.38 4.90
N LYS A 131 -14.27 3.12 5.04
CA LYS A 131 -15.67 2.71 5.25
C LYS A 131 -16.08 2.64 6.72
N ASN A 132 -15.21 3.09 7.62
CA ASN A 132 -15.41 3.02 9.07
C ASN A 132 -15.73 1.60 9.62
N ALA A 133 -15.20 0.56 8.99
CA ALA A 133 -15.44 -0.83 9.34
C ALA A 133 -14.39 -1.38 10.32
N TRP A 134 -14.33 -0.79 11.52
CA TRP A 134 -13.27 -1.07 12.51
C TRP A 134 -13.30 -2.47 13.09
N ALA A 135 -14.51 -3.03 13.27
CA ALA A 135 -14.65 -4.42 13.70
C ALA A 135 -13.99 -5.40 12.70
N GLN A 136 -14.18 -5.16 11.40
CA GLN A 136 -13.56 -5.96 10.34
C GLN A 136 -12.04 -5.73 10.31
N LEU A 137 -11.57 -4.49 10.49
CA LEU A 137 -10.13 -4.19 10.58
C LEU A 137 -9.46 -4.90 11.76
N LEU A 138 -10.11 -4.92 12.93
CA LEU A 138 -9.61 -5.61 14.12
C LEU A 138 -9.55 -7.11 13.93
N GLU A 139 -10.60 -7.70 13.36
CA GLU A 139 -10.63 -9.12 13.04
C GLU A 139 -9.55 -9.48 12.02
N PHE A 140 -9.40 -8.66 10.98
CA PHE A 140 -8.37 -8.82 9.97
C PHE A 140 -6.96 -8.78 10.58
N GLY A 141 -6.73 -7.85 11.52
CA GLY A 141 -5.46 -7.73 12.23
C GLY A 141 -5.22 -8.78 13.31
N LYS A 142 -6.15 -9.68 13.63
CA LYS A 142 -5.84 -10.85 14.50
C LYS A 142 -4.98 -11.88 13.79
N LYS A 143 -4.93 -11.86 12.45
CA LYS A 143 -4.19 -12.85 11.67
C LYS A 143 -2.69 -12.73 11.98
N PRO A 144 -2.03 -13.76 12.54
CA PRO A 144 -0.69 -13.67 13.12
C PRO A 144 0.45 -13.49 12.08
N ALA A 145 0.13 -13.18 10.82
CA ALA A 145 1.08 -13.13 9.74
C ALA A 145 0.80 -11.97 8.76
N SER A 146 0.57 -10.74 9.26
CA SER A 146 0.61 -9.58 8.36
C SER A 146 1.95 -9.54 7.61
N PRO A 147 1.98 -9.60 6.27
CA PRO A 147 3.20 -9.53 5.48
C PRO A 147 3.76 -8.09 5.40
N ILE A 148 2.99 -7.11 5.88
CA ILE A 148 3.34 -5.69 5.91
C ILE A 148 3.50 -5.14 7.34
N GLY A 149 3.43 -6.01 8.36
CA GLY A 149 3.47 -5.60 9.77
C GLY A 149 2.18 -4.93 10.25
N TYR A 150 2.25 -4.28 11.40
CA TYR A 150 1.10 -3.62 12.04
C TYR A 150 1.13 -2.09 11.95
N GLU A 151 2.26 -1.49 11.57
CA GLU A 151 2.37 -0.04 11.36
C GLU A 151 1.29 0.53 10.42
N PRO A 152 0.95 -0.12 9.28
CA PRO A 152 -0.15 0.33 8.43
C PRO A 152 -1.52 0.39 9.12
N PHE A 153 -1.78 -0.53 10.06
CA PHE A 153 -3.01 -0.55 10.86
C PHE A 153 -3.04 0.62 11.85
N ILE A 154 -1.91 0.87 12.49
CA ILE A 154 -1.74 1.97 13.45
C ILE A 154 -1.92 3.33 12.75
N ASP A 155 -1.29 3.51 11.59
CA ASP A 155 -1.35 4.75 10.83
C ASP A 155 -2.78 5.08 10.35
N VAL A 156 -3.60 4.09 9.94
CA VAL A 156 -5.02 4.36 9.62
C VAL A 156 -5.82 4.71 10.86
N CYS A 157 -5.58 4.04 11.99
CA CYS A 157 -6.27 4.36 13.24
C CYS A 157 -5.97 5.78 13.72
N ILE A 158 -4.71 6.22 13.64
CA ILE A 158 -4.29 7.59 13.98
C ILE A 158 -4.95 8.61 13.05
N ARG A 159 -4.91 8.38 11.73
CA ARG A 159 -5.55 9.28 10.75
C ARG A 159 -7.05 9.42 10.96
N SER A 160 -7.70 8.38 11.48
CA SER A 160 -9.12 8.41 11.85
C SER A 160 -9.39 8.77 13.31
N GLN A 161 -8.40 9.34 14.02
CA GLN A 161 -8.49 9.78 15.42
C GLN A 161 -8.95 8.69 16.41
N ARG A 162 -8.68 7.42 16.11
CA ARG A 162 -8.94 6.27 16.99
C ARG A 162 -7.66 5.77 17.64
N LEU A 163 -7.21 6.50 18.66
CA LEU A 163 -5.99 6.17 19.39
C LEU A 163 -6.10 4.85 20.14
N ASP A 164 -7.28 4.48 20.64
CA ASP A 164 -7.46 3.24 21.41
C ASP A 164 -7.30 1.98 20.55
N GLU A 165 -7.82 2.01 19.32
CA GLU A 165 -7.58 0.92 18.36
C GLU A 165 -6.14 0.91 17.89
N ALA A 166 -5.51 2.07 17.72
CA ALA A 166 -4.09 2.17 17.39
C ALA A 166 -3.22 1.52 18.46
N ARG A 167 -3.52 1.74 19.75
CA ARG A 167 -2.85 1.12 20.90
C ARG A 167 -2.99 -0.40 20.89
N ARG A 168 -4.19 -0.92 20.64
CA ARG A 168 -4.42 -2.38 20.52
C ARG A 168 -3.60 -3.03 19.40
N PHE A 169 -3.45 -2.35 18.27
CA PHE A 169 -2.59 -2.84 17.19
C PHE A 169 -1.10 -2.74 17.53
N LEU A 170 -0.69 -1.73 18.30
CA LEU A 170 0.68 -1.62 18.81
C LEU A 170 1.01 -2.78 19.74
N ASP A 171 0.16 -3.09 20.71
CA ASP A 171 0.34 -4.23 21.61
C ASP A 171 0.53 -5.53 20.81
N ARG A 172 -0.33 -5.77 19.81
CA ARG A 172 -0.22 -6.92 18.93
C ARG A 172 1.07 -6.92 18.10
N SER A 173 1.53 -5.75 17.66
CA SER A 173 2.81 -5.61 16.95
C SER A 173 3.98 -6.04 17.81
N ILE A 174 3.95 -5.70 19.11
CA ILE A 174 4.97 -6.09 20.08
C ILE A 174 4.96 -7.61 20.28
N TYR A 175 3.79 -8.22 20.48
CA TYR A 175 3.67 -9.68 20.66
C TYR A 175 4.07 -10.51 19.43
N SER A 176 3.94 -9.94 18.22
CA SER A 176 4.24 -10.66 16.98
C SER A 176 5.74 -10.72 16.65
N SER A 177 6.63 -10.08 17.43
CA SER A 177 8.09 -10.03 17.24
C SER A 177 8.57 -9.60 15.85
N LYS A 178 7.72 -8.91 15.06
CA LYS A 178 8.07 -8.38 13.73
C LYS A 178 8.47 -6.90 13.75
N LEU A 179 8.28 -6.23 14.88
CA LEU A 179 8.68 -4.83 15.04
C LEU A 179 10.08 -4.79 15.62
N ASP A 180 11.00 -4.14 14.91
CA ASP A 180 12.34 -3.91 15.43
C ASP A 180 12.25 -3.10 16.73
N GLU A 181 13.00 -3.51 17.75
CA GLU A 181 12.96 -2.87 19.06
C GLU A 181 13.32 -1.37 18.94
N GLU A 182 14.18 -1.00 18.00
CA GLU A 182 14.56 0.38 17.67
C GLU A 182 13.40 1.26 17.18
N ARG A 183 12.39 0.66 16.54
CA ARG A 183 11.21 1.39 16.03
C ARG A 183 10.15 1.63 17.10
N LEU A 184 10.21 0.89 18.20
CA LEU A 184 9.20 0.89 19.24
C LEU A 184 8.95 2.28 19.89
N PRO A 185 9.98 3.09 20.23
CA PRO A 185 9.76 4.43 20.79
C PRO A 185 8.97 5.35 19.85
N PHE A 186 9.24 5.29 18.56
CA PHE A 186 8.54 6.10 17.54
C PHE A 186 7.08 5.70 17.44
N MET A 187 6.78 4.40 17.54
CA MET A 187 5.42 3.90 17.52
C MET A 187 4.63 4.32 18.74
N PHE A 188 5.20 4.21 19.95
CA PHE A 188 4.57 4.73 21.18
C PHE A 188 4.29 6.23 21.09
N ALA A 189 5.24 7.00 20.55
CA ALA A 189 5.07 8.44 20.34
C ALA A 189 3.92 8.74 19.35
N LYS A 190 3.83 8.00 18.24
CA LYS A 190 2.74 8.11 17.26
C LYS A 190 1.35 7.89 17.89
N VAL A 191 1.21 6.96 18.83
CA VAL A 191 -0.05 6.69 19.56
C VAL A 191 -0.23 7.51 20.83
N GLN A 192 0.57 8.56 21.03
CA GLN A 192 0.49 9.48 22.18
C GLN A 192 0.71 8.80 23.55
N MET A 193 1.55 7.77 23.59
CA MET A 193 2.01 7.10 24.82
C MET A 193 3.40 7.62 25.18
N ALA A 194 3.45 8.83 25.76
CA ALA A 194 4.70 9.56 25.96
C ALA A 194 5.62 8.86 26.98
N ASP A 195 5.07 8.35 28.09
CA ASP A 195 5.85 7.69 29.14
C ASP A 195 6.55 6.42 28.66
N GLU A 196 5.82 5.57 27.94
CA GLU A 196 6.33 4.35 27.34
C GLU A 196 7.33 4.66 26.23
N ALA A 197 7.05 5.66 25.38
CA ALA A 197 7.97 6.11 24.35
C ALA A 197 9.31 6.56 24.94
N ILE A 198 9.27 7.38 26.00
CA ILE A 198 10.48 7.88 26.69
C ILE A 198 11.24 6.73 27.32
N ASN A 199 10.56 5.81 28.02
CA ASN A 199 11.20 4.65 28.64
C ASN A 199 11.92 3.77 27.59
N SER A 200 11.26 3.50 26.47
CA SER A 200 11.87 2.74 25.37
C SER A 200 13.04 3.49 24.73
N ALA A 201 12.92 4.80 24.50
CA ALA A 201 14.00 5.62 23.93
C ALA A 201 15.24 5.67 24.83
N ILE A 202 15.04 5.80 26.15
CA ILE A 202 16.11 5.79 27.14
C ILE A 202 16.80 4.42 27.17
N LYS A 203 16.02 3.33 27.17
CA LYS A 203 16.56 1.96 27.14
C LYS A 203 17.47 1.74 25.92
N LEU A 204 17.06 2.25 24.77
CA LEU A 204 17.81 2.15 23.51
C LEU A 204 18.93 3.19 23.37
N LYS A 205 19.00 4.17 24.29
CA LYS A 205 19.91 5.32 24.21
C LYS A 205 19.83 6.05 22.85
N SER A 206 18.63 6.14 22.29
CA SER A 206 18.41 6.75 20.98
C SER A 206 18.09 8.23 21.10
N MET A 207 19.04 9.08 20.70
CA MET A 207 18.87 10.53 20.66
C MET A 207 17.76 10.94 19.66
N GLU A 208 17.72 10.26 18.52
CA GLU A 208 16.71 10.50 17.46
C GLU A 208 15.30 10.23 17.98
N ALA A 209 15.08 9.13 18.70
CA ALA A 209 13.79 8.82 19.30
C ALA A 209 13.37 9.90 20.31
N LEU A 210 14.31 10.37 21.15
CA LEU A 210 14.04 11.45 22.11
C LEU A 210 13.68 12.77 21.41
N HIS A 211 14.29 13.09 20.28
CA HIS A 211 13.94 14.27 19.47
C HIS A 211 12.54 14.13 18.87
N PHE A 212 12.23 12.95 18.32
CA PHE A 212 10.93 12.68 17.74
C PHE A 212 9.79 12.78 18.75
N ILE A 213 10.00 12.27 19.97
CA ILE A 213 9.00 12.32 21.06
C ILE A 213 8.67 13.77 21.44
N GLU A 214 9.67 14.65 21.59
CA GLU A 214 9.43 16.07 21.88
C GLU A 214 8.67 16.78 20.76
N ALA A 215 8.96 16.46 19.50
CA ALA A 215 8.28 17.08 18.37
C ALA A 215 6.83 16.60 18.22
N LYS A 216 6.52 15.35 18.62
CA LYS A 216 5.24 14.70 18.29
C LYS A 216 4.27 14.58 19.45
N CYS A 217 4.76 14.51 20.69
CA CYS A 217 3.93 14.31 21.87
C CYS A 217 3.72 15.61 22.64
N GLN A 218 2.53 15.79 23.23
CA GLN A 218 2.35 16.80 24.27
C GLN A 218 2.99 16.28 25.56
N LEU A 219 4.05 16.95 26.00
CA LEU A 219 4.83 16.52 27.14
C LEU A 219 4.42 17.27 28.40
N SER A 220 4.33 16.53 29.51
CA SER A 220 4.30 17.14 30.84
C SER A 220 5.69 17.70 31.18
N GLU A 221 5.74 18.60 32.16
CA GLU A 221 7.00 19.15 32.67
C GLU A 221 7.93 18.04 33.19
N ALA A 222 7.36 17.00 33.81
CA ALA A 222 8.08 15.82 34.26
C ALA A 222 8.70 15.04 33.09
N ASN A 223 7.94 14.81 32.02
CA ASN A 223 8.43 14.07 30.84
C ASN A 223 9.47 14.88 30.05
N SER A 224 9.31 16.20 29.97
CA SER A 224 10.32 17.09 29.38
C SER A 224 11.64 17.05 30.15
N THR A 225 11.56 17.04 31.50
CA THR A 225 12.75 16.93 32.36
C THR A 225 13.44 15.58 32.19
N ARG A 226 12.68 14.48 32.10
CA ARG A 226 13.21 13.13 31.86
C ARG A 226 13.95 13.04 30.54
N ILE A 227 13.42 13.64 29.47
CA ILE A 227 14.08 13.68 28.17
C ILE A 227 15.40 14.47 28.26
N ARG A 228 15.40 15.66 28.88
CA ARG A 228 16.61 16.46 29.04
C ARG A 228 17.72 15.69 29.79
N GLN A 229 17.38 15.09 30.92
CA GLN A 229 18.31 14.28 31.71
C GLN A 229 18.84 13.06 30.93
N ALA A 230 17.99 12.42 30.13
CA ALA A 230 18.40 11.31 29.29
C ALA A 230 19.39 11.74 28.20
N ARG A 231 19.15 12.89 27.57
CA ARG A 231 20.04 13.46 26.55
C ARG A 231 21.40 13.80 27.11
N GLU A 232 21.44 14.47 28.26
CA GLU A 232 22.69 14.80 28.96
C GLU A 232 23.51 13.53 29.24
N LYS A 233 22.88 12.46 29.73
CA LYS A 233 23.56 11.17 29.99
C LYS A 233 24.06 10.48 28.72
N ILE A 234 23.32 10.57 27.62
CA ILE A 234 23.74 9.99 26.34
C ILE A 234 24.94 10.78 25.79
N GLN A 235 24.87 12.11 25.83
CA GLN A 235 25.93 13.00 25.38
C GLN A 235 27.20 12.84 26.22
N GLU A 236 27.09 12.79 27.56
CA GLU A 236 28.21 12.54 28.47
C GLU A 236 28.89 11.19 28.19
N TYR A 237 28.10 10.15 27.89
CA TYR A 237 28.64 8.86 27.49
C TYR A 237 29.39 8.94 26.15
N ASP A 238 28.84 9.67 25.18
CA ASP A 238 29.43 9.82 23.84
C ASP A 238 30.71 10.67 23.84
N ASP A 239 30.75 11.71 24.67
CA ASP A 239 31.90 12.60 24.85
C ASP A 239 33.00 11.99 25.72
N ASN A 240 32.73 10.87 26.40
CA ASN A 240 33.71 10.21 27.25
C ASN A 240 34.87 9.63 26.39
N PRO A 241 36.10 10.19 26.52
CA PRO A 241 37.25 9.77 25.71
C PRO A 241 37.68 8.31 25.96
N LEU A 242 37.22 7.71 27.07
CA LEU A 242 37.51 6.32 27.43
C LEU A 242 36.47 5.32 26.91
N LYS A 243 35.37 5.77 26.30
CA LYS A 243 34.28 4.89 25.83
C LYS A 243 34.75 3.83 24.83
N ASN A 244 35.75 4.14 24.01
CA ASN A 244 36.33 3.21 23.03
C ASN A 244 37.53 2.42 23.56
N VAL A 245 38.13 2.84 24.68
CA VAL A 245 39.34 2.20 25.26
C VAL A 245 39.01 0.78 25.77
N PHE A 246 37.83 0.60 26.38
CA PHE A 246 37.38 -0.72 26.86
C PHE A 246 37.02 -1.71 25.73
N LYS A 247 36.58 -1.22 24.56
CA LYS A 247 36.32 -2.09 23.39
C LYS A 247 37.60 -2.64 22.78
N ILE A 248 38.71 -1.90 22.89
CA ILE A 248 40.03 -2.31 22.41
C ILE A 248 40.63 -3.34 23.37
N PHE A 249 40.54 -3.10 24.69
CA PHE A 249 41.04 -4.04 25.71
C PHE A 249 40.33 -5.41 25.69
N ASN A 250 39.01 -5.46 25.46
CA ASN A 250 38.26 -6.72 25.39
C ASN A 250 38.41 -7.49 24.07
N ARG A 251 38.99 -6.90 23.02
CA ARG A 251 39.39 -7.63 21.80
C ARG A 251 40.80 -8.24 21.90
N GLY A 252 41.64 -7.73 22.79
CA GLY A 252 42.98 -8.28 23.06
C GLY A 252 42.95 -9.58 23.88
N ASN A 253 42.01 -9.72 24.83
CA ASN A 253 41.94 -10.89 25.72
C ASN A 253 41.24 -12.14 25.12
N ARG A 254 40.95 -12.17 23.82
CA ARG A 254 40.43 -13.37 23.12
C ARG A 254 41.40 -13.97 22.10
N ALA A 255 42.62 -13.43 22.01
CA ALA A 255 43.64 -13.92 21.08
C ALA A 255 44.68 -14.84 21.76
N ASP A 256 44.65 -14.99 23.08
CA ASP A 256 45.64 -15.74 23.87
C ASP A 256 45.01 -16.87 24.75
N GLU A 257 43.97 -17.53 24.25
CA GLU A 257 43.51 -18.87 24.68
C GLU A 257 43.19 -19.72 23.44
#